data_AF-A0AAJ7J1I5-F1
#
_entry.id   AF-A0AAJ7J1I5-F1
#
_cell.length_a   1.000
_cell.length_b   1.000
_cell.length_c   1.000
_cell.angle_alpha   90.00
_cell.angle_beta   90.00
_cell.angle_gamma   90.00
#
_symmetry.space_group_name_H-M   'P 1'
#
loop_
_entity.id
_entity.type
_entity.pdbx_description
1 polymer ?
#
loop_
_entity_poly.entity_id
_entity_poly.type
_entity_poly.pdbx_seq_one_letter_code
_entity_poly.pdbx_strand_id
1 'polypeptide(L)'
;MATCCHSVFHQLVNDDNYKESNAASDSLDSDCESEMLEYEPYEPDEFDLDLPNEPNEETGSEDITVSGRTWKSNPPSNRESPPKSLGWSLTAKSESVQTIGECFHLFINEEIIDNIILYTNKKAEQSMRENRTWKKLDRVEIDAFFGLLLLMGRFGEFRESEQDLWKQDTGLSRPHYIATMSRDRFINILKYIRFDDSTTREERRKHDKLAALREVTNIFTQNCKDCYNATSVGCVDSQVVKFHDRCSFKVCMQDKMGIKIWTLCDSNTFYCCNMDVYLGKMENETEKQQGRRVVKRLSEIWKDSNRCIATNNFLTDIELAEELVEDKIFMIGALRKSQQDLPKILGYTKNRSKHSSEFLYTENVALLSYIPETMKRVVLLSSLHGGQKKLAASEMLNCYKNAKGGVDKLATLLQDYSCRRATSRWTLALFMHFLDIAAYNAFVIWQTKNPNWKPKTSLKIKRKLFIEKLAESLTLKNINSRATEFEHCRVFLHKHIINAIEATGRTVIKKTNTTGQKRSRCYICIGNNNKYNTKCENCDRHICSLHSLQNRMIVCNNCCITTVLS
;
A
#
# COMPACT_ATOMS: atom_id res chain seq x y z
N MET A 1 -15.07 28.90 -16.36
CA MET A 1 -13.93 28.73 -15.42
C MET A 1 -13.67 27.22 -15.20
N ALA A 2 -13.22 26.50 -16.23
CA ALA A 2 -13.16 25.03 -16.22
C ALA A 2 -11.90 24.46 -16.92
N THR A 3 -10.74 25.12 -16.76
CA THR A 3 -9.54 24.81 -17.56
C THR A 3 -8.25 24.62 -16.76
N CYS A 4 -8.30 24.29 -15.46
CA CYS A 4 -7.06 24.13 -14.65
C CYS A 4 -6.79 22.73 -14.05
N CYS A 5 -7.61 21.70 -14.34
CA CYS A 5 -7.47 20.41 -13.63
C CYS A 5 -6.89 19.23 -14.42
N HIS A 6 -6.46 19.41 -15.68
CA HIS A 6 -6.04 18.27 -16.53
C HIS A 6 -4.53 17.95 -16.50
N SER A 7 -3.66 18.78 -15.91
CA SER A 7 -2.20 18.63 -16.09
C SER A 7 -1.40 18.13 -14.86
N VAL A 8 -2.06 17.68 -13.78
CA VAL A 8 -1.36 17.52 -12.49
C VAL A 8 -0.68 16.15 -12.30
N PHE A 9 -1.07 15.09 -13.02
CA PHE A 9 -0.67 13.70 -12.72
C PHE A 9 0.48 13.10 -13.58
N HIS A 10 1.02 13.81 -14.58
CA HIS A 10 1.91 13.21 -15.60
C HIS A 10 3.44 13.24 -15.32
N GLN A 11 3.93 13.71 -14.17
CA GLN A 11 5.37 13.95 -13.93
C GLN A 11 5.98 13.17 -12.73
N LEU A 12 5.89 11.84 -12.64
CA LEU A 12 6.34 11.10 -11.44
C LEU A 12 7.28 9.89 -11.63
N VAL A 13 7.92 9.68 -12.78
CA VAL A 13 8.79 8.49 -12.93
C VAL A 13 10.12 8.90 -13.55
N ASN A 14 11.18 8.91 -12.74
CA ASN A 14 12.55 8.55 -13.12
C ASN A 14 13.45 8.42 -11.88
N ASP A 15 14.32 7.41 -11.93
CA ASP A 15 15.34 6.93 -11.00
C ASP A 15 14.90 6.09 -9.80
N ASP A 16 15.24 4.80 -9.82
CA ASP A 16 16.26 4.22 -8.91
C ASP A 16 16.53 2.73 -9.17
N ASN A 17 17.80 2.34 -9.01
CA ASN A 17 18.32 0.99 -9.23
C ASN A 17 19.27 0.63 -8.08
N TYR A 18 18.89 -0.18 -7.08
CA TYR A 18 19.84 -0.98 -6.29
C TYR A 18 19.25 -2.08 -5.38
N LYS A 19 20.08 -3.09 -5.12
CA LYS A 19 19.84 -4.45 -4.60
C LYS A 19 19.67 -4.55 -3.06
N GLU A 20 19.27 -5.74 -2.61
CA GLU A 20 18.76 -6.11 -1.29
C GLU A 20 19.66 -7.19 -0.63
N SER A 21 19.88 -7.09 0.69
CA SER A 21 20.32 -8.15 1.65
C SER A 21 20.24 -7.53 3.06
N ASN A 22 19.98 -8.15 4.20
CA ASN A 22 19.60 -9.49 4.68
C ASN A 22 18.81 -9.24 5.98
N ALA A 23 17.79 -10.05 6.32
CA ALA A 23 17.22 -10.02 7.67
C ALA A 23 16.78 -11.43 8.13
N ALA A 24 17.09 -11.72 9.39
CA ALA A 24 16.97 -13.00 10.06
C ALA A 24 15.51 -13.42 10.31
N SER A 25 15.24 -14.72 10.15
CA SER A 25 13.93 -15.34 10.37
C SER A 25 13.87 -16.07 11.71
N ASP A 26 12.74 -15.91 12.40
CA ASP A 26 12.29 -16.75 13.51
C ASP A 26 11.14 -17.61 12.94
N SER A 27 11.42 -18.89 12.73
CA SER A 27 10.66 -19.81 11.86
C SER A 27 9.74 -20.75 12.65
N LEU A 28 8.70 -20.23 13.30
CA LEU A 28 7.73 -21.08 14.03
C LEU A 28 6.27 -20.61 13.87
N ASP A 29 5.80 -20.44 12.64
CA ASP A 29 4.35 -20.38 12.28
C ASP A 29 4.25 -20.58 10.74
N SER A 30 4.78 -21.69 10.21
CA SER A 30 4.69 -21.99 8.77
C SER A 30 3.82 -23.21 8.50
N ASP A 31 2.55 -22.94 8.31
CA ASP A 31 1.55 -23.92 7.91
C ASP A 31 1.35 -23.90 6.38
N CYS A 32 2.44 -24.06 5.62
CA CYS A 32 2.38 -24.17 4.15
C CYS A 32 2.95 -25.51 3.70
N GLU A 33 2.08 -26.42 3.27
CA GLU A 33 2.45 -27.63 2.54
C GLU A 33 2.95 -27.27 1.13
N SER A 34 3.95 -28.05 0.65
CA SER A 34 4.45 -28.19 -0.73
C SER A 34 4.45 -26.96 -1.66
N GLU A 35 5.63 -26.39 -1.91
CA GLU A 35 5.86 -25.24 -2.80
C GLU A 35 5.92 -25.66 -4.28
N MET A 36 4.88 -25.35 -5.06
CA MET A 36 5.00 -25.18 -6.50
C MET A 36 5.02 -23.69 -6.83
N LEU A 37 6.20 -23.14 -7.13
CA LEU A 37 6.34 -21.78 -7.62
C LEU A 37 5.74 -21.67 -9.03
N GLU A 38 4.74 -20.80 -9.20
CA GLU A 38 4.14 -20.55 -10.51
C GLU A 38 4.97 -19.53 -11.30
N TYR A 39 5.46 -19.93 -12.47
CA TYR A 39 6.17 -19.08 -13.41
C TYR A 39 5.20 -18.58 -14.49
N GLU A 40 5.06 -17.27 -14.63
CA GLU A 40 4.23 -16.65 -15.66
C GLU A 40 5.13 -15.95 -16.70
N PRO A 41 5.18 -16.44 -17.95
CA PRO A 41 6.00 -15.82 -18.99
C PRO A 41 5.46 -14.44 -19.37
N TYR A 42 6.36 -13.49 -19.61
CA TYR A 42 6.00 -12.17 -20.13
C TYR A 42 5.90 -12.18 -21.66
N GLU A 43 4.75 -11.73 -22.18
CA GLU A 43 4.57 -11.47 -23.60
C GLU A 43 4.45 -9.95 -23.83
N PRO A 44 5.28 -9.34 -24.69
CA PRO A 44 5.16 -7.92 -25.02
C PRO A 44 3.91 -7.63 -25.87
N ASP A 45 3.45 -6.37 -25.86
CA ASP A 45 2.34 -5.91 -26.73
C ASP A 45 2.71 -5.89 -28.23
N GLU A 46 4.00 -5.78 -28.57
CA GLU A 46 4.50 -5.74 -29.95
C GLU A 46 5.07 -7.11 -30.36
N PHE A 47 4.76 -7.56 -31.59
CA PHE A 47 5.26 -8.82 -32.13
C PHE A 47 5.94 -8.61 -33.49
N ASP A 48 6.90 -9.48 -33.82
CA ASP A 48 7.65 -9.40 -35.08
C ASP A 48 6.75 -9.62 -36.30
N LEU A 49 7.16 -9.03 -37.43
CA LEU A 49 6.49 -9.18 -38.72
C LEU A 49 6.66 -10.63 -39.22
N ASP A 50 5.56 -11.28 -39.57
CA ASP A 50 5.60 -12.65 -40.11
C ASP A 50 6.07 -12.68 -41.58
N LEU A 51 6.76 -13.77 -41.96
CA LEU A 51 7.14 -14.16 -43.33
C LEU A 51 6.71 -15.62 -43.58
N PRO A 52 6.59 -16.08 -44.84
CA PRO A 52 5.55 -15.82 -45.81
C PRO A 52 4.71 -17.09 -46.05
N ASN A 53 3.39 -17.00 -46.04
CA ASN A 53 2.55 -17.84 -46.90
C ASN A 53 1.23 -17.11 -47.10
N GLU A 54 1.05 -16.60 -48.31
CA GLU A 54 -0.22 -16.06 -48.78
C GLU A 54 -1.25 -17.20 -48.81
N PRO A 55 -2.46 -17.03 -48.26
CA PRO A 55 -3.62 -17.66 -48.86
C PRO A 55 -3.77 -17.02 -50.25
N ASN A 56 -3.78 -17.85 -51.30
CA ASN A 56 -4.22 -17.43 -52.62
C ASN A 56 -5.72 -17.11 -52.55
N GLU A 57 -6.09 -15.92 -52.08
CA GLU A 57 -7.46 -15.43 -52.25
C GLU A 57 -7.43 -13.97 -52.70
N GLU A 58 -8.13 -13.75 -53.79
CA GLU A 58 -8.17 -12.55 -54.60
C GLU A 58 -8.57 -11.34 -53.75
N THR A 59 -7.77 -10.29 -53.84
CA THR A 59 -8.08 -8.95 -53.32
C THR A 59 -9.32 -8.38 -53.99
N GLY A 60 -10.48 -8.68 -53.40
CA GLY A 60 -11.74 -7.98 -53.57
C GLY A 60 -12.17 -7.35 -52.26
N SER A 61 -12.99 -6.30 -52.33
CA SER A 61 -13.61 -5.60 -51.21
C SER A 61 -14.66 -6.45 -50.47
N GLU A 62 -14.28 -7.64 -50.00
CA GLU A 62 -15.18 -8.60 -49.39
C GLU A 62 -15.04 -8.59 -47.86
N ASP A 63 -16.18 -8.70 -47.20
CA ASP A 63 -16.26 -8.77 -45.74
C ASP A 63 -15.56 -10.05 -45.23
N ILE A 64 -14.69 -9.92 -44.23
CA ILE A 64 -13.85 -11.03 -43.74
C ILE A 64 -14.55 -11.71 -42.57
N THR A 65 -14.87 -13.00 -42.70
CA THR A 65 -15.54 -13.74 -41.61
C THR A 65 -14.58 -14.63 -40.83
N VAL A 66 -14.45 -14.42 -39.51
CA VAL A 66 -13.60 -15.20 -38.60
C VAL A 66 -14.37 -15.52 -37.34
N SER A 67 -14.42 -16.79 -36.95
CA SER A 67 -15.15 -17.26 -35.75
C SER A 67 -16.60 -16.76 -35.67
N GLY A 68 -17.29 -16.69 -36.82
CA GLY A 68 -18.67 -16.19 -36.91
C GLY A 68 -18.82 -14.66 -36.91
N ARG A 69 -17.73 -13.89 -36.81
CA ARG A 69 -17.74 -12.42 -36.91
C ARG A 69 -17.40 -11.95 -38.29
N THR A 70 -18.22 -11.06 -38.84
CA THR A 70 -17.98 -10.42 -40.13
C THR A 70 -17.31 -9.06 -39.93
N TRP A 71 -16.06 -8.96 -40.37
CA TRP A 71 -15.20 -7.77 -40.28
C TRP A 71 -15.24 -6.97 -41.58
N LYS A 72 -15.38 -5.65 -41.47
CA LYS A 72 -15.42 -4.72 -42.60
C LYS A 72 -14.27 -3.73 -42.54
N SER A 73 -13.71 -3.34 -43.67
CA SER A 73 -12.68 -2.29 -43.72
C SER A 73 -13.24 -0.88 -43.49
N ASN A 74 -14.53 -0.69 -43.77
CA ASN A 74 -15.22 0.58 -43.57
C ASN A 74 -16.01 0.56 -42.26
N PRO A 75 -16.01 1.65 -41.49
CA PRO A 75 -16.78 1.74 -40.26
C PRO A 75 -18.29 1.71 -40.55
N PRO A 76 -19.11 1.09 -39.68
CA PRO A 76 -20.57 1.12 -39.83
C PRO A 76 -21.11 2.54 -39.62
N SER A 77 -22.29 2.83 -40.17
CA SER A 77 -22.87 4.19 -40.25
C SER A 77 -23.70 4.61 -39.02
N ASN A 78 -23.70 3.81 -37.95
CA ASN A 78 -24.81 3.81 -36.99
C ASN A 78 -24.52 4.43 -35.61
N ARG A 79 -23.26 4.78 -35.27
CA ARG A 79 -22.94 5.28 -33.92
C ARG A 79 -22.47 6.74 -33.93
N GLU A 80 -23.20 7.59 -33.17
CA GLU A 80 -22.77 8.94 -32.83
C GLU A 80 -21.59 8.92 -31.83
N SER A 81 -20.96 10.09 -31.66
CA SER A 81 -19.72 10.37 -30.90
C SER A 81 -19.54 9.60 -29.57
N PRO A 82 -18.28 9.36 -29.14
CA PRO A 82 -17.97 8.66 -27.90
C PRO A 82 -18.69 9.25 -26.68
N PRO A 83 -18.93 8.44 -25.62
CA PRO A 83 -19.60 8.90 -24.41
C PRO A 83 -18.95 10.14 -23.81
N LYS A 84 -19.74 11.01 -23.18
CA LYS A 84 -19.23 12.19 -22.48
C LYS A 84 -18.20 11.77 -21.43
N SER A 85 -17.06 12.47 -21.40
CA SER A 85 -16.04 12.25 -20.37
C SER A 85 -16.62 12.54 -18.98
N LEU A 86 -16.61 11.51 -18.14
CA LEU A 86 -16.98 11.59 -16.74
C LEU A 86 -15.79 12.14 -15.94
N GLY A 87 -16.04 13.21 -15.20
CA GLY A 87 -15.09 13.70 -14.19
C GLY A 87 -15.00 12.75 -13.00
N TRP A 88 -14.10 13.09 -12.07
CA TRP A 88 -14.01 12.40 -10.77
C TRP A 88 -14.71 13.18 -9.67
N SER A 89 -15.19 12.47 -8.65
CA SER A 89 -15.81 13.07 -7.47
C SER A 89 -15.74 12.16 -6.25
N LEU A 90 -16.05 12.72 -5.08
CA LEU A 90 -16.28 11.95 -3.88
C LEU A 90 -17.67 11.29 -3.93
N THR A 91 -17.82 10.17 -3.23
CA THR A 91 -19.13 9.54 -3.00
C THR A 91 -19.75 10.12 -1.73
N ALA A 92 -21.02 9.78 -1.46
CA ALA A 92 -21.68 10.17 -0.21
C ALA A 92 -20.90 9.69 1.04
N LYS A 93 -20.21 8.53 0.95
CA LYS A 93 -19.41 7.95 2.03
C LYS A 93 -18.15 8.79 2.34
N SER A 94 -17.53 9.36 1.32
CA SER A 94 -16.29 10.14 1.48
C SER A 94 -16.51 11.65 1.51
N GLU A 95 -17.69 12.15 1.18
CA GLU A 95 -17.97 13.58 1.17
C GLU A 95 -17.97 14.21 2.57
N SER A 96 -18.33 13.45 3.60
CA SER A 96 -18.43 13.96 4.98
C SER A 96 -17.07 14.13 5.68
N VAL A 97 -15.99 13.55 5.17
CA VAL A 97 -14.67 13.59 5.83
C VAL A 97 -14.11 15.01 5.90
N GLN A 98 -13.54 15.36 7.05
CA GLN A 98 -12.99 16.67 7.38
C GLN A 98 -11.49 16.60 7.65
N THR A 99 -10.97 15.46 8.10
CA THR A 99 -9.57 15.31 8.51
C THR A 99 -8.81 14.28 7.68
N ILE A 100 -7.48 14.41 7.64
CA ILE A 100 -6.60 13.45 6.97
C ILE A 100 -6.72 12.06 7.59
N GLY A 101 -6.88 11.97 8.91
CA GLY A 101 -7.12 10.70 9.61
C GLY A 101 -8.43 10.05 9.19
N GLU A 102 -9.52 10.82 9.08
CA GLU A 102 -10.81 10.31 8.57
C GLU A 102 -10.70 9.79 7.14
N CYS A 103 -9.96 10.46 6.25
CA CYS A 103 -9.71 9.95 4.90
C CYS A 103 -9.04 8.57 4.91
N PHE A 104 -8.12 8.31 5.85
CA PHE A 104 -7.46 7.01 5.98
C PHE A 104 -8.40 5.94 6.56
N HIS A 105 -9.20 6.31 7.57
CA HIS A 105 -10.18 5.40 8.18
C HIS A 105 -11.40 5.08 7.31
N LEU A 106 -11.57 5.74 6.16
CA LEU A 106 -12.46 5.25 5.11
C LEU A 106 -12.05 3.85 4.62
N PHE A 107 -10.75 3.56 4.59
CA PHE A 107 -10.19 2.32 4.04
C PHE A 107 -9.84 1.31 5.13
N ILE A 108 -9.17 1.77 6.19
CA ILE A 108 -8.90 0.99 7.41
C ILE A 108 -9.94 1.40 8.44
N ASN A 109 -11.16 0.90 8.24
CA ASN A 109 -12.32 1.26 9.05
C ASN A 109 -12.31 0.57 10.43
N GLU A 110 -13.29 0.94 11.26
CA GLU A 110 -13.41 0.42 12.62
C GLU A 110 -13.53 -1.11 12.68
N GLU A 111 -14.18 -1.74 11.68
CA GLU A 111 -14.35 -3.19 11.59
C GLU A 111 -13.01 -3.92 11.36
N ILE A 112 -12.18 -3.44 10.43
CA ILE A 112 -10.83 -3.97 10.23
C ILE A 112 -10.00 -3.79 11.51
N ILE A 113 -10.08 -2.62 12.14
CA ILE A 113 -9.36 -2.32 13.38
C ILE A 113 -9.78 -3.26 14.51
N ASP A 114 -11.09 -3.49 14.68
CA ASP A 114 -11.62 -4.38 15.70
C ASP A 114 -11.17 -5.83 15.51
N ASN A 115 -11.20 -6.32 14.27
CA ASN A 115 -10.71 -7.65 13.94
C ASN A 115 -9.21 -7.79 14.26
N ILE A 116 -8.39 -6.79 13.88
CA ILE A 116 -6.97 -6.79 14.20
C ILE A 116 -6.75 -6.80 15.71
N ILE A 117 -7.43 -5.93 16.47
CA ILE A 117 -7.29 -5.85 17.92
C ILE A 117 -7.65 -7.17 18.58
N LEU A 118 -8.81 -7.74 18.21
CA LEU A 118 -9.33 -8.99 18.78
C LEU A 118 -8.33 -10.14 18.62
N TYR A 119 -7.91 -10.41 17.38
CA TYR A 119 -7.09 -11.57 17.09
C TYR A 119 -5.62 -11.39 17.47
N THR A 120 -5.13 -10.15 17.46
CA THR A 120 -3.80 -9.82 18.00
C THR A 120 -3.73 -10.06 19.50
N ASN A 121 -4.75 -9.60 20.25
CA ASN A 121 -4.83 -9.83 21.69
C ASN A 121 -4.93 -11.33 22.01
N LYS A 122 -5.81 -12.08 21.32
CA LYS A 122 -5.91 -13.55 21.46
C LYS A 122 -4.57 -14.24 21.23
N LYS A 123 -3.86 -13.95 20.13
CA LYS A 123 -2.55 -14.58 19.83
C LYS A 123 -1.49 -14.22 20.86
N ALA A 124 -1.44 -12.97 21.31
CA ALA A 124 -0.47 -12.53 22.31
C ALA A 124 -0.68 -13.22 23.65
N GLU A 125 -1.93 -13.32 24.12
CA GLU A 125 -2.28 -14.01 25.37
C GLU A 125 -1.92 -15.50 25.32
N GLN A 126 -2.12 -16.16 24.17
CA GLN A 126 -1.76 -17.57 23.98
C GLN A 126 -0.25 -17.83 23.88
N SER A 127 0.55 -16.83 23.45
CA SER A 127 1.96 -17.02 23.12
C SER A 127 2.93 -16.47 24.18
N MET A 128 2.45 -15.62 25.10
CA MET A 128 3.28 -15.05 26.15
C MET A 128 3.66 -16.12 27.18
N ARG A 129 4.92 -16.08 27.62
CA ARG A 129 5.39 -16.92 28.74
C ARG A 129 4.71 -16.49 30.04
N GLU A 130 4.54 -17.41 30.98
CA GLU A 130 3.85 -17.19 32.27
C GLU A 130 4.35 -15.97 33.07
N ASN A 131 5.61 -15.57 32.88
CA ASN A 131 6.22 -14.43 33.56
C ASN A 131 6.07 -13.08 32.85
N ARG A 132 5.33 -13.00 31.74
CA ARG A 132 5.08 -11.75 31.00
C ARG A 132 3.59 -11.53 30.79
N THR A 133 3.11 -10.36 31.16
CA THR A 133 1.72 -9.95 30.95
C THR A 133 1.58 -9.12 29.69
N TRP A 134 0.69 -9.53 28.79
CA TRP A 134 0.33 -8.72 27.63
C TRP A 134 -0.56 -7.54 28.05
N LYS A 135 -0.10 -6.31 27.83
CA LYS A 135 -1.01 -5.15 27.83
C LYS A 135 -1.90 -5.29 26.59
N LYS A 136 -3.22 -5.33 26.79
CA LYS A 136 -4.17 -5.39 25.66
C LYS A 136 -3.92 -4.22 24.71
N LEU A 137 -3.83 -4.55 23.43
CA LEU A 137 -3.83 -3.59 22.34
C LEU A 137 -5.20 -2.93 22.27
N ASP A 138 -5.23 -1.62 22.08
CA ASP A 138 -6.43 -0.82 21.92
C ASP A 138 -6.40 -0.01 20.62
N ARG A 139 -7.49 0.70 20.30
CA ARG A 139 -7.64 1.52 19.08
C ARG A 139 -6.58 2.63 18.98
N VAL A 140 -6.24 3.27 20.09
CA VAL A 140 -5.28 4.38 20.10
C VAL A 140 -3.88 3.87 19.79
N GLU A 141 -3.53 2.70 20.33
CA GLU A 141 -2.20 2.12 20.15
C GLU A 141 -2.01 1.48 18.77
N ILE A 142 -3.06 0.86 18.20
CA ILE A 142 -2.97 0.31 16.83
C ILE A 142 -2.87 1.40 15.76
N ASP A 143 -3.60 2.52 15.92
CA ASP A 143 -3.42 3.71 15.07
C ASP A 143 -2.00 4.25 15.18
N ALA A 144 -1.49 4.38 16.40
CA ALA A 144 -0.11 4.81 16.61
C ALA A 144 0.90 3.86 15.96
N PHE A 145 0.64 2.55 15.97
CA PHE A 145 1.44 1.55 15.27
C PHE A 145 1.42 1.75 13.74
N PHE A 146 0.24 1.97 13.15
CA PHE A 146 0.12 2.28 11.72
C PHE A 146 0.79 3.60 11.36
N GLY A 147 0.64 4.64 12.19
CA GLY A 147 1.29 5.93 12.01
C GLY A 147 2.82 5.79 11.99
N LEU A 148 3.39 4.93 12.83
CA LEU A 148 4.83 4.63 12.79
C LEU A 148 5.25 3.89 11.52
N LEU A 149 4.49 2.89 11.07
CA LEU A 149 4.77 2.18 9.82
C LEU A 149 4.77 3.14 8.62
N LEU A 150 3.76 4.01 8.52
CA LEU A 150 3.67 5.03 7.47
C LEU A 150 4.82 6.03 7.54
N LEU A 151 5.24 6.41 8.76
CA LEU A 151 6.37 7.32 8.95
C LEU A 151 7.71 6.70 8.54
N MET A 152 7.91 5.41 8.83
CA MET A 152 9.07 4.65 8.35
C MET A 152 9.11 4.60 6.81
N GLY A 153 7.96 4.35 6.17
CA GLY A 153 7.84 4.39 4.72
C GLY A 153 8.15 5.78 4.16
N ARG A 154 7.62 6.83 4.78
CA ARG A 154 7.93 8.23 4.45
C ARG A 154 9.43 8.52 4.49
N PHE A 155 10.17 8.04 5.50
CA PHE A 155 11.61 8.30 5.59
C PHE A 155 12.49 7.33 4.80
N GLY A 156 11.91 6.32 4.14
CA GLY A 156 12.67 5.29 3.43
C GLY A 156 13.39 4.32 4.38
N GLU A 157 12.93 4.21 5.63
CA GLU A 157 13.60 3.45 6.71
C GLU A 157 13.00 2.05 6.88
N PHE A 158 12.37 1.54 5.83
CA PHE A 158 11.64 0.27 5.84
C PHE A 158 12.55 -0.96 6.04
N ARG A 159 13.86 -0.83 5.75
CA ARG A 159 14.89 -1.85 6.01
C ARG A 159 15.67 -1.62 7.31
N GLU A 160 15.51 -0.47 7.96
CA GLU A 160 16.25 -0.14 9.16
C GLU A 160 15.82 -1.03 10.34
N SER A 161 16.80 -1.43 11.14
CA SER A 161 16.54 -2.26 12.32
C SER A 161 15.72 -1.49 13.35
N GLU A 162 14.86 -2.18 14.11
CA GLU A 162 14.10 -1.52 15.19
C GLU A 162 15.03 -0.95 16.27
N GLN A 163 16.26 -1.46 16.41
CA GLN A 163 17.24 -0.92 17.34
C GLN A 163 17.76 0.44 16.90
N ASP A 164 18.04 0.60 15.61
CA ASP A 164 18.54 1.85 15.04
C ASP A 164 17.44 2.92 14.99
N LEU A 165 16.22 2.52 14.64
CA LEU A 165 15.05 3.40 14.63
C LEU A 165 14.79 4.02 16.02
N TRP A 166 14.96 3.26 17.10
CA TRP A 166 14.77 3.74 18.48
C TRP A 166 16.06 4.19 19.17
N LYS A 167 17.15 4.41 18.43
CA LYS A 167 18.45 4.80 18.98
C LYS A 167 18.37 6.19 19.64
N GLN A 168 18.97 6.30 20.82
CA GLN A 168 18.96 7.50 21.66
C GLN A 168 20.17 8.41 21.38
N ASP A 169 20.06 9.68 21.79
CA ASP A 169 21.17 10.61 22.04
C ASP A 169 22.20 10.76 20.89
N THR A 170 21.72 10.69 19.65
CA THR A 170 22.48 11.11 18.46
C THR A 170 21.71 12.19 17.71
N GLY A 171 22.41 13.06 16.98
CA GLY A 171 21.78 14.02 16.07
C GLY A 171 20.96 13.37 14.94
N LEU A 172 21.02 12.05 14.81
CA LEU A 172 20.29 11.24 13.84
C LEU A 172 19.02 10.59 14.42
N SER A 173 18.80 10.70 15.73
CA SER A 173 17.62 10.12 16.37
C SER A 173 16.34 10.80 15.87
N ARG A 174 15.24 10.04 15.79
CA ARG A 174 13.91 10.55 15.49
C ARG A 174 13.04 10.51 16.75
N PRO A 175 12.89 11.64 17.46
CA PRO A 175 12.11 11.69 18.69
C PRO A 175 10.69 11.15 18.55
N HIS A 176 10.07 11.31 17.37
CA HIS A 176 8.68 10.88 17.12
C HIS A 176 8.46 9.39 17.38
N TYR A 177 9.42 8.52 17.06
CA TYR A 177 9.31 7.08 17.31
C TYR A 177 9.26 6.77 18.81
N ILE A 178 10.19 7.33 19.57
CA ILE A 178 10.29 7.17 21.03
C ILE A 178 9.08 7.80 21.74
N ALA A 179 8.62 8.96 21.27
CA ALA A 179 7.45 9.66 21.78
C ALA A 179 6.17 8.86 21.58
N THR A 180 6.06 8.14 20.46
CA THR A 180 4.86 7.38 20.10
C THR A 180 4.74 6.10 20.92
N MET A 181 5.69 5.18 20.85
CA MET A 181 5.69 3.96 21.66
C MET A 181 7.11 3.45 21.91
N SER A 182 7.28 2.50 22.84
CA SER A 182 8.58 1.87 23.06
C SER A 182 8.92 0.90 21.92
N ARG A 183 10.21 0.73 21.64
CA ARG A 183 10.72 -0.25 20.68
C ARG A 183 10.16 -1.65 20.94
N ASP A 184 10.23 -2.10 22.18
CA ASP A 184 9.79 -3.45 22.55
C ASP A 184 8.28 -3.61 22.38
N ARG A 185 7.48 -2.56 22.61
CA ARG A 185 6.04 -2.60 22.34
C ARG A 185 5.76 -2.69 20.84
N PHE A 186 6.44 -1.89 20.02
CA PHE A 186 6.34 -1.96 18.56
C PHE A 186 6.68 -3.36 18.03
N ILE A 187 7.82 -3.94 18.48
CA ILE A 187 8.24 -5.30 18.11
C ILE A 187 7.19 -6.33 18.55
N ASN A 188 6.64 -6.21 19.76
CA ASN A 188 5.63 -7.16 20.23
C ASN A 188 4.33 -7.07 19.41
N ILE A 189 3.86 -5.86 19.08
CA ILE A 189 2.69 -5.70 18.19
C ILE A 189 3.00 -6.31 16.82
N LEU A 190 4.15 -5.97 16.24
CA LEU A 190 4.60 -6.51 14.97
C LEU A 190 4.60 -8.04 14.99
N LYS A 191 5.10 -8.68 16.05
CA LYS A 191 5.14 -10.13 16.23
C LYS A 191 3.75 -10.77 16.32
N TYR A 192 2.87 -10.21 17.15
CA TYR A 192 1.60 -10.83 17.48
C TYR A 192 0.43 -10.43 16.59
N ILE A 193 0.58 -9.42 15.72
CA ILE A 193 -0.52 -8.97 14.86
C ILE A 193 -1.14 -10.13 14.07
N ARG A 194 -2.47 -10.29 14.14
CA ARG A 194 -3.27 -11.31 13.43
C ARG A 194 -4.55 -10.67 12.90
N PHE A 195 -5.15 -11.32 11.89
CA PHE A 195 -6.27 -10.75 11.10
C PHE A 195 -7.50 -11.66 11.05
N ASP A 196 -7.48 -12.80 11.75
CA ASP A 196 -8.55 -13.79 11.74
C ASP A 196 -8.52 -14.70 12.97
N ASP A 197 -9.58 -15.48 13.16
CA ASP A 197 -9.62 -16.53 14.19
C ASP A 197 -8.83 -17.77 13.74
N SER A 198 -7.75 -18.07 14.45
CA SER A 198 -6.92 -19.24 14.18
C SER A 198 -7.65 -20.56 14.41
N THR A 199 -8.68 -20.60 15.26
CA THR A 199 -9.39 -21.84 15.61
C THR A 199 -10.25 -22.39 14.46
N THR A 200 -10.69 -21.52 13.55
CA THR A 200 -11.50 -21.91 12.37
C THR A 200 -10.71 -21.90 11.07
N ARG A 201 -9.45 -21.46 11.12
CA ARG A 201 -8.64 -21.18 9.92
C ARG A 201 -8.36 -22.43 9.10
N GLU A 202 -8.09 -23.55 9.75
CA GLU A 202 -7.73 -24.80 9.06
C GLU A 202 -8.84 -25.27 8.13
N GLU A 203 -10.10 -25.22 8.59
CA GLU A 203 -11.27 -25.58 7.77
C GLU A 203 -11.46 -24.59 6.62
N ARG A 204 -11.39 -23.28 6.90
CA ARG A 204 -11.54 -22.24 5.86
C ARG A 204 -10.47 -22.34 4.78
N ARG A 205 -9.24 -22.70 5.15
CA ARG A 205 -8.10 -22.83 4.23
C ARG A 205 -8.30 -23.92 3.18
N LYS A 206 -9.12 -24.95 3.45
CA LYS A 206 -9.45 -26.00 2.47
C LYS A 206 -10.09 -25.45 1.20
N HIS A 207 -10.82 -24.33 1.33
CA HIS A 207 -11.54 -23.70 0.21
C HIS A 207 -10.98 -22.32 -0.16
N ASP A 208 -10.22 -21.69 0.73
CA ASP A 208 -9.68 -20.34 0.52
C ASP A 208 -8.26 -20.20 1.07
N LYS A 209 -7.25 -20.19 0.19
CA LYS A 209 -5.86 -19.98 0.59
C LYS A 209 -5.63 -18.61 1.26
N LEU A 210 -6.53 -17.64 1.05
CA LEU A 210 -6.49 -16.32 1.71
C LEU A 210 -7.15 -16.31 3.09
N ALA A 211 -7.64 -17.44 3.62
CA ALA A 211 -8.42 -17.51 4.86
C ALA A 211 -7.87 -16.65 6.01
N ALA A 212 -6.55 -16.60 6.19
CA ALA A 212 -5.90 -15.83 7.25
C ALA A 212 -6.00 -14.29 7.14
N LEU A 213 -6.45 -13.76 6.00
CA LEU A 213 -6.62 -12.32 5.74
C LEU A 213 -7.95 -12.00 5.04
N ARG A 214 -8.74 -13.01 4.65
CA ARG A 214 -9.92 -12.89 3.79
C ARG A 214 -10.90 -11.82 4.24
N GLU A 215 -11.26 -11.79 5.52
CA GLU A 215 -12.22 -10.84 6.06
C GLU A 215 -11.73 -9.40 5.90
N VAL A 216 -10.49 -9.12 6.32
CA VAL A 216 -9.84 -7.82 6.14
C VAL A 216 -9.75 -7.45 4.66
N THR A 217 -9.38 -8.38 3.77
CA THR A 217 -9.33 -8.12 2.32
C THR A 217 -10.70 -7.75 1.77
N ASN A 218 -11.77 -8.45 2.15
CA ASN A 218 -13.12 -8.18 1.65
C ASN A 218 -13.60 -6.78 2.07
N ILE A 219 -13.45 -6.43 3.36
CA ILE A 219 -13.84 -5.13 3.89
C ILE A 219 -13.01 -4.02 3.23
N PHE A 220 -11.69 -4.21 3.12
CA PHE A 220 -10.79 -3.24 2.50
C PHE A 220 -11.14 -2.98 1.03
N THR A 221 -11.30 -4.05 0.24
CA THR A 221 -11.68 -3.95 -1.17
C THR A 221 -13.05 -3.29 -1.33
N GLN A 222 -14.01 -3.57 -0.44
CA GLN A 222 -15.32 -2.90 -0.47
C GLN A 222 -15.19 -1.39 -0.17
N ASN A 223 -14.38 -1.02 0.82
CA ASN A 223 -14.10 0.37 1.12
C ASN A 223 -13.48 1.13 -0.06
N CYS A 224 -12.57 0.49 -0.82
CA CYS A 224 -12.01 1.07 -2.04
C CYS A 224 -13.10 1.37 -3.10
N LYS A 225 -14.08 0.48 -3.27
CA LYS A 225 -15.18 0.68 -4.23
C LYS A 225 -16.09 1.83 -3.84
N ASP A 226 -16.41 1.93 -2.55
CA ASP A 226 -17.48 2.80 -2.07
C ASP A 226 -17.07 4.27 -1.91
N CYS A 227 -15.78 4.60 -1.95
CA CYS A 227 -15.28 5.91 -1.52
C CYS A 227 -14.99 6.90 -2.65
N TYR A 228 -14.96 6.48 -3.91
CA TYR A 228 -14.51 7.34 -5.01
C TYR A 228 -15.23 7.07 -6.34
N ASN A 229 -15.70 8.15 -6.97
CA ASN A 229 -16.19 8.10 -8.35
C ASN A 229 -15.01 8.38 -9.28
N ALA A 230 -14.51 7.32 -9.93
CA ALA A 230 -13.39 7.36 -10.87
C ALA A 230 -13.72 8.16 -12.16
N THR A 231 -12.69 8.44 -12.95
CA THR A 231 -12.80 9.11 -14.26
C THR A 231 -13.32 8.16 -15.34
N SER A 232 -13.57 8.69 -16.55
CA SER A 232 -14.07 7.89 -17.68
C SER A 232 -13.18 6.72 -18.10
N VAL A 233 -11.92 6.67 -17.64
CA VAL A 233 -10.93 5.71 -18.10
C VAL A 233 -10.22 5.04 -16.92
N GLY A 234 -10.23 3.71 -16.91
CA GLY A 234 -9.46 2.90 -15.99
C GLY A 234 -8.55 1.91 -16.68
N CYS A 235 -7.79 1.18 -15.88
CA CYS A 235 -6.94 0.10 -16.32
C CYS A 235 -7.10 -1.10 -15.40
N VAL A 236 -7.22 -2.30 -15.98
CA VAL A 236 -7.09 -3.56 -15.26
C VAL A 236 -5.75 -4.18 -15.63
N ASP A 237 -4.94 -4.45 -14.61
CA ASP A 237 -3.66 -5.14 -14.73
C ASP A 237 -3.33 -5.86 -13.42
N SER A 238 -2.17 -6.51 -13.35
CA SER A 238 -1.62 -7.10 -12.14
C SER A 238 -0.44 -6.31 -11.59
N GLN A 239 -0.27 -6.37 -10.27
CA GLN A 239 0.94 -5.96 -9.58
C GLN A 239 1.45 -7.11 -8.68
N VAL A 240 2.75 -7.10 -8.37
CA VAL A 240 3.38 -8.13 -7.53
C VAL A 240 3.89 -7.52 -6.23
N VAL A 241 3.30 -7.93 -5.11
CA VAL A 241 3.78 -7.59 -3.77
C VAL A 241 4.98 -8.46 -3.44
N LYS A 242 6.19 -7.86 -3.50
CA LYS A 242 7.46 -8.56 -3.27
C LYS A 242 7.48 -9.31 -1.93
N PHE A 243 7.62 -10.63 -2.00
CA PHE A 243 7.65 -11.52 -0.84
C PHE A 243 8.43 -12.79 -1.20
N HIS A 244 9.43 -13.15 -0.38
CA HIS A 244 10.36 -14.25 -0.68
C HIS A 244 10.15 -15.49 0.19
N ASP A 245 9.50 -15.35 1.34
CA ASP A 245 9.26 -16.45 2.28
C ASP A 245 8.13 -17.39 1.80
N ARG A 246 7.74 -18.34 2.67
CA ARG A 246 6.74 -19.37 2.36
C ARG A 246 5.34 -18.79 2.17
N CYS A 247 4.76 -19.06 1.00
CA CYS A 247 3.39 -18.71 0.61
C CYS A 247 2.98 -19.65 -0.53
N SER A 248 1.81 -20.31 -0.43
CA SER A 248 1.35 -21.34 -1.37
C SER A 248 0.84 -20.78 -2.72
N PHE A 249 0.80 -19.46 -2.87
CA PHE A 249 0.29 -18.77 -4.06
C PHE A 249 1.19 -17.60 -4.50
N LYS A 250 2.48 -17.66 -4.14
CA LYS A 250 3.47 -16.72 -4.69
C LYS A 250 3.77 -17.06 -6.16
N VAL A 251 3.96 -16.02 -6.97
CA VAL A 251 4.31 -16.11 -8.39
C VAL A 251 5.72 -15.56 -8.62
N CYS A 252 6.33 -15.98 -9.73
CA CYS A 252 7.53 -15.36 -10.29
C CYS A 252 7.18 -14.72 -11.64
N MET A 253 7.37 -13.40 -11.74
CA MET A 253 7.07 -12.61 -12.94
C MET A 253 8.20 -11.62 -13.21
N GLN A 254 8.86 -11.72 -14.37
CA GLN A 254 9.91 -10.76 -14.78
C GLN A 254 10.91 -10.46 -13.64
N ASP A 255 11.49 -11.50 -13.04
CA ASP A 255 12.42 -11.44 -11.91
C ASP A 255 11.86 -10.86 -10.60
N LYS A 256 10.54 -10.66 -10.49
CA LYS A 256 9.83 -10.32 -9.25
C LYS A 256 9.19 -11.58 -8.66
N MET A 257 9.55 -11.90 -7.43
CA MET A 257 8.90 -12.97 -6.66
C MET A 257 7.98 -12.37 -5.58
N GLY A 258 6.73 -12.80 -5.55
CA GLY A 258 5.77 -12.26 -4.59
C GLY A 258 4.32 -12.68 -4.81
N ILE A 259 3.41 -11.96 -4.17
CA ILE A 259 1.96 -12.22 -4.26
C ILE A 259 1.38 -11.35 -5.38
N LYS A 260 0.75 -11.95 -6.38
CA LYS A 260 0.07 -11.24 -7.47
C LYS A 260 -1.28 -10.71 -7.00
N ILE A 261 -1.57 -9.46 -7.36
CA ILE A 261 -2.87 -8.80 -7.11
C ILE A 261 -3.37 -8.23 -8.43
N TRP A 262 -4.54 -8.67 -8.86
CA TRP A 262 -5.28 -8.03 -9.95
C TRP A 262 -5.92 -6.76 -9.44
N THR A 263 -5.77 -5.66 -10.17
CA THR A 263 -6.18 -4.32 -9.71
C THR A 263 -6.92 -3.59 -10.83
N LEU A 264 -8.09 -3.02 -10.52
CA LEU A 264 -8.73 -1.99 -11.32
C LEU A 264 -8.34 -0.62 -10.75
N CYS A 265 -7.69 0.19 -11.58
CA CYS A 265 -7.15 1.49 -11.21
C CYS A 265 -7.74 2.58 -12.10
N ASP A 266 -8.05 3.75 -11.53
CA ASP A 266 -8.39 4.94 -12.31
C ASP A 266 -7.15 5.46 -13.05
N SER A 267 -7.19 5.58 -14.38
CA SER A 267 -5.99 5.88 -15.16
C SER A 267 -5.48 7.32 -15.01
N ASN A 268 -6.30 8.21 -14.44
CA ASN A 268 -5.97 9.61 -14.31
C ASN A 268 -5.45 9.97 -12.91
N THR A 269 -6.10 9.45 -11.87
CA THR A 269 -5.76 9.72 -10.46
C THR A 269 -4.99 8.60 -9.80
N PHE A 270 -4.86 7.45 -10.47
CA PHE A 270 -4.25 6.21 -9.99
C PHE A 270 -4.91 5.64 -8.73
N TYR A 271 -6.17 6.01 -8.48
CA TYR A 271 -6.96 5.48 -7.38
C TYR A 271 -7.23 3.98 -7.56
N CYS A 272 -6.92 3.17 -6.55
CA CYS A 272 -7.25 1.75 -6.54
C CYS A 272 -8.75 1.58 -6.30
N CYS A 273 -9.51 1.25 -7.35
CA CYS A 273 -10.97 1.15 -7.31
C CYS A 273 -11.44 -0.23 -6.85
N ASN A 274 -10.75 -1.29 -7.28
CA ASN A 274 -11.08 -2.68 -6.95
C ASN A 274 -9.83 -3.55 -7.06
N MET A 275 -9.79 -4.66 -6.33
CA MET A 275 -8.64 -5.57 -6.35
C MET A 275 -9.02 -7.01 -5.95
N ASP A 276 -8.29 -7.97 -6.48
CA ASP A 276 -8.46 -9.40 -6.24
C ASP A 276 -7.09 -10.09 -6.10
N VAL A 277 -6.87 -10.76 -4.98
CA VAL A 277 -5.59 -11.45 -4.70
C VAL A 277 -5.58 -12.77 -5.47
N TYR A 278 -4.54 -12.99 -6.28
CA TYR A 278 -4.38 -14.25 -7.00
C TYR A 278 -3.90 -15.35 -6.04
N LEU A 279 -4.63 -16.47 -6.02
CA LEU A 279 -4.38 -17.59 -5.09
C LEU A 279 -3.74 -18.81 -5.77
N GLY A 280 -3.12 -18.61 -6.93
CA GLY A 280 -2.58 -19.71 -7.73
C GLY A 280 -3.68 -20.61 -8.29
N LYS A 281 -3.28 -21.73 -8.88
CA LYS A 281 -4.18 -22.74 -9.39
C LYS A 281 -5.02 -23.39 -8.28
N MET A 282 -6.28 -23.66 -8.59
CA MET A 282 -7.14 -24.56 -7.83
C MET A 282 -6.98 -25.97 -8.43
N GLU A 283 -6.80 -26.98 -7.59
CA GLU A 283 -6.80 -28.41 -7.99
C GLU A 283 -5.75 -28.82 -9.07
N ASN A 284 -4.66 -28.06 -9.22
CA ASN A 284 -3.61 -28.26 -10.23
C ASN A 284 -4.06 -28.13 -11.71
N GLU A 285 -5.29 -27.72 -11.99
CA GLU A 285 -5.74 -27.43 -13.34
C GLU A 285 -5.36 -26.00 -13.75
N THR A 286 -5.01 -25.80 -15.02
CA THR A 286 -4.81 -24.45 -15.57
C THR A 286 -6.17 -23.78 -15.71
N GLU A 287 -6.36 -22.67 -15.01
CA GLU A 287 -7.58 -21.86 -15.09
C GLU A 287 -7.78 -21.38 -16.54
N LYS A 288 -8.82 -21.88 -17.20
CA LYS A 288 -9.22 -21.41 -18.52
C LYS A 288 -9.92 -20.06 -18.38
N GLN A 289 -9.65 -19.14 -19.32
CA GLN A 289 -10.28 -17.82 -19.38
C GLN A 289 -10.08 -16.93 -18.13
N GLN A 290 -8.96 -17.11 -17.41
CA GLN A 290 -8.64 -16.31 -16.22
C GLN A 290 -8.75 -14.80 -16.48
N GLY A 291 -8.17 -14.30 -17.57
CA GLY A 291 -8.20 -12.88 -17.89
C GLY A 291 -9.63 -12.34 -18.03
N ARG A 292 -10.49 -13.11 -18.70
CA ARG A 292 -11.91 -12.79 -18.87
C ARG A 292 -12.67 -12.74 -17.55
N ARG A 293 -12.50 -13.74 -16.68
CA ARG A 293 -13.09 -13.73 -15.33
C ARG A 293 -12.63 -12.52 -14.53
N VAL A 294 -11.32 -12.24 -14.53
CA VAL A 294 -10.71 -11.15 -13.76
C VAL A 294 -11.26 -9.80 -14.19
N VAL A 295 -11.27 -9.50 -15.49
CA VAL A 295 -11.78 -8.23 -16.01
C VAL A 295 -13.25 -8.05 -15.61
N LYS A 296 -14.12 -9.03 -15.92
CA LYS A 296 -15.54 -8.96 -15.55
C LYS A 296 -15.75 -8.72 -14.05
N ARG A 297 -15.09 -9.51 -13.21
CA ARG A 297 -15.21 -9.41 -11.74
C ARG A 297 -14.77 -8.04 -11.23
N LEU A 298 -13.68 -7.51 -11.76
CA LEU A 298 -13.16 -6.22 -11.31
C LEU A 298 -13.97 -5.05 -11.84
N SER A 299 -14.46 -5.13 -13.08
CA SER A 299 -15.21 -4.08 -13.78
C SER A 299 -16.68 -4.00 -13.40
N GLU A 300 -17.23 -4.99 -12.69
CA GLU A 300 -18.65 -5.02 -12.29
C GLU A 300 -19.11 -3.72 -11.61
N ILE A 301 -18.24 -3.09 -10.82
CA ILE A 301 -18.54 -1.81 -10.15
C ILE A 301 -18.79 -0.64 -11.11
N TRP A 302 -18.45 -0.80 -12.38
CA TRP A 302 -18.59 0.19 -13.45
C TRP A 302 -19.65 -0.19 -14.47
N LYS A 303 -20.49 -1.19 -14.19
CA LYS A 303 -21.65 -1.51 -15.00
C LYS A 303 -22.55 -0.28 -15.17
N ASP A 304 -23.10 -0.10 -16.37
CA ASP A 304 -23.95 1.03 -16.76
C ASP A 304 -23.27 2.42 -16.74
N SER A 305 -21.94 2.49 -16.62
CA SER A 305 -21.23 3.76 -16.45
C SER A 305 -20.72 4.40 -17.75
N ASN A 306 -20.67 3.66 -18.87
CA ASN A 306 -20.03 4.08 -20.12
C ASN A 306 -18.52 4.38 -19.97
N ARG A 307 -17.85 3.81 -18.97
CA ARG A 307 -16.40 3.93 -18.78
C ARG A 307 -15.64 3.00 -19.73
N CYS A 308 -14.39 3.35 -20.02
CA CYS A 308 -13.48 2.54 -20.80
C CYS A 308 -12.40 1.92 -19.89
N ILE A 309 -12.13 0.63 -20.09
CA ILE A 309 -11.10 -0.11 -19.38
C ILE A 309 -9.98 -0.46 -20.35
N ALA A 310 -8.76 -0.03 -20.01
CA ALA A 310 -7.55 -0.46 -20.67
C ALA A 310 -7.01 -1.77 -20.07
N THR A 311 -6.68 -2.71 -20.93
CA THR A 311 -6.11 -4.01 -20.55
C THR A 311 -4.80 -4.28 -21.28
N ASN A 312 -3.92 -5.05 -20.64
CA ASN A 312 -2.75 -5.62 -21.30
C ASN A 312 -3.15 -6.78 -22.24
N ASN A 313 -2.18 -7.33 -22.97
CA ASN A 313 -2.44 -8.43 -23.90
C ASN A 313 -2.96 -9.74 -23.25
N PHE A 314 -2.72 -9.99 -21.96
CA PHE A 314 -3.20 -11.17 -21.25
C PHE A 314 -4.69 -11.11 -20.96
N LEU A 315 -5.19 -9.89 -20.76
CA LEU A 315 -6.55 -9.61 -20.32
C LEU A 315 -7.47 -9.18 -21.46
N THR A 316 -6.93 -8.93 -22.66
CA THR A 316 -7.71 -8.43 -23.80
C THR A 316 -8.25 -9.60 -24.63
N ASP A 317 -9.57 -9.61 -24.82
CA ASP A 317 -10.29 -10.63 -25.57
C ASP A 317 -11.46 -10.02 -26.36
N ILE A 318 -11.73 -10.52 -27.58
CA ILE A 318 -12.74 -9.93 -28.49
C ILE A 318 -14.16 -10.21 -27.96
N GLU A 319 -14.47 -11.46 -27.60
CA GLU A 319 -15.76 -11.84 -27.01
C GLU A 319 -16.06 -11.03 -25.75
N LEU A 320 -15.05 -10.90 -24.88
CA LEU A 320 -15.17 -10.10 -23.67
C LEU A 320 -15.48 -8.62 -23.96
N ALA A 321 -14.84 -8.02 -24.96
CA ALA A 321 -15.10 -6.63 -25.32
C ALA A 321 -16.53 -6.42 -25.83
N GLU A 322 -17.09 -7.39 -26.55
CA GLU A 322 -18.49 -7.37 -27.00
C GLU A 322 -19.46 -7.51 -25.82
N GLU A 323 -19.21 -8.42 -24.89
CA GLU A 323 -20.05 -8.59 -23.70
C GLU A 323 -20.02 -7.39 -22.76
N LEU A 324 -18.85 -6.77 -22.58
CA LEU A 324 -18.76 -5.56 -21.75
C LEU A 324 -19.57 -4.41 -22.35
N VAL A 325 -19.74 -4.34 -23.68
CA VAL A 325 -20.60 -3.33 -24.31
C VAL A 325 -22.07 -3.51 -23.88
N GLU A 326 -22.53 -4.74 -23.67
CA GLU A 326 -23.88 -5.01 -23.13
C GLU A 326 -24.04 -4.46 -21.71
N ASP A 327 -22.97 -4.51 -20.91
CA ASP A 327 -22.88 -3.90 -19.57
C ASP A 327 -22.59 -2.38 -19.61
N LYS A 328 -22.57 -1.76 -20.81
CA LYS A 328 -22.15 -0.37 -21.06
C LYS A 328 -20.77 -0.05 -20.48
N ILE A 329 -19.83 -0.97 -20.62
CA ILE A 329 -18.41 -0.81 -20.35
C ILE A 329 -17.65 -0.99 -21.66
N PHE A 330 -16.76 -0.06 -21.96
CA PHE A 330 -15.89 -0.17 -23.13
C PHE A 330 -14.55 -0.78 -22.75
N MET A 331 -13.92 -1.44 -23.70
CA MET A 331 -12.59 -2.02 -23.56
C MET A 331 -11.65 -1.45 -24.63
N ILE A 332 -10.39 -1.25 -24.26
CA ILE A 332 -9.29 -1.01 -25.19
C ILE A 332 -8.06 -1.80 -24.75
N GLY A 333 -7.39 -2.50 -25.66
CA GLY A 333 -6.25 -3.32 -25.25
C GLY A 333 -5.46 -3.86 -26.44
N ALA A 334 -4.24 -4.28 -26.20
CA ALA A 334 -3.44 -4.98 -27.21
C ALA A 334 -3.91 -6.43 -27.33
N LEU A 335 -3.99 -6.97 -28.55
CA LEU A 335 -4.27 -8.38 -28.78
C LEU A 335 -3.00 -9.19 -28.94
N ARG A 336 -3.04 -10.45 -28.49
CA ARG A 336 -1.98 -11.42 -28.72
C ARG A 336 -2.05 -11.93 -30.15
N LYS A 337 -0.88 -12.20 -30.73
CA LYS A 337 -0.76 -12.86 -32.03
C LYS A 337 -1.48 -14.22 -32.08
N SER A 338 -1.48 -14.96 -30.97
CA SER A 338 -2.04 -16.32 -30.86
C SER A 338 -3.56 -16.37 -30.72
N GLN A 339 -4.24 -15.22 -30.69
CA GLN A 339 -5.68 -15.18 -30.51
C GLN A 339 -6.40 -15.78 -31.73
N GLN A 340 -7.23 -16.80 -31.48
CA GLN A 340 -7.90 -17.57 -32.54
C GLN A 340 -8.83 -16.72 -33.41
N ASP A 341 -9.47 -15.72 -32.80
CA ASP A 341 -10.46 -14.85 -33.44
C ASP A 341 -9.85 -13.68 -34.22
N LEU A 342 -8.52 -13.55 -34.22
CA LEU A 342 -7.84 -12.45 -34.91
C LEU A 342 -7.83 -12.70 -36.43
N PRO A 343 -8.35 -11.78 -37.26
CA PRO A 343 -8.26 -11.92 -38.71
C PRO A 343 -6.82 -11.98 -39.19
N LYS A 344 -6.46 -13.11 -39.84
CA LYS A 344 -5.11 -13.36 -40.37
C LYS A 344 -4.64 -12.28 -41.33
N ILE A 345 -5.55 -11.53 -41.95
CA ILE A 345 -5.19 -10.41 -42.82
C ILE A 345 -4.38 -9.32 -42.09
N LEU A 346 -4.69 -9.07 -40.82
CA LEU A 346 -3.92 -8.15 -39.96
C LEU A 346 -2.54 -8.74 -39.60
N GLY A 347 -2.38 -10.04 -39.84
CA GLY A 347 -1.16 -10.83 -39.79
C GLY A 347 -0.12 -10.49 -40.87
N TYR A 348 -0.54 -9.98 -42.03
CA TYR A 348 0.34 -9.76 -43.18
C TYR A 348 0.95 -8.36 -43.21
N THR A 349 2.28 -8.28 -43.27
CA THR A 349 3.00 -7.01 -43.13
C THR A 349 4.15 -6.80 -44.13
N LYS A 350 4.32 -7.72 -45.09
CA LYS A 350 5.48 -7.79 -46.00
C LYS A 350 5.72 -6.52 -46.84
N ASN A 351 4.70 -5.67 -47.01
CA ASN A 351 4.77 -4.42 -47.79
C ASN A 351 4.29 -3.17 -47.03
N ARG A 352 4.11 -3.27 -45.70
CA ARG A 352 3.58 -2.14 -44.93
C ARG A 352 4.71 -1.23 -44.46
N SER A 353 4.55 0.08 -44.69
CA SER A 353 5.53 1.09 -44.28
C SER A 353 5.43 1.41 -42.78
N LYS A 354 6.48 2.03 -42.25
CA LYS A 354 6.45 2.68 -40.92
C LYS A 354 5.25 3.63 -40.82
N HIS A 355 4.64 3.66 -39.64
CA HIS A 355 3.46 4.44 -39.30
C HIS A 355 2.19 4.11 -40.12
N SER A 356 2.20 3.05 -40.92
CA SER A 356 0.99 2.59 -41.59
C SER A 356 -0.02 2.04 -40.58
N SER A 357 -1.30 2.24 -40.86
CA SER A 357 -2.42 1.75 -40.06
C SER A 357 -3.49 1.12 -40.94
N GLU A 358 -4.03 -0.01 -40.49
CA GLU A 358 -5.18 -0.67 -41.11
C GLU A 358 -6.23 -0.92 -40.05
N PHE A 359 -7.50 -0.78 -40.44
CA PHE A 359 -8.63 -0.99 -39.56
C PHE A 359 -9.53 -2.11 -40.06
N LEU A 360 -10.08 -2.86 -39.11
CA LEU A 360 -11.23 -3.72 -39.32
C LEU A 360 -12.30 -3.40 -38.28
N TYR A 361 -13.56 -3.45 -38.68
CA TYR A 361 -14.70 -3.08 -37.85
C TYR A 361 -15.72 -4.20 -37.82
N THR A 362 -16.30 -4.44 -36.65
CA THR A 362 -17.64 -5.01 -36.50
C THR A 362 -18.60 -3.88 -36.09
N GLU A 363 -19.86 -4.23 -35.79
CA GLU A 363 -20.82 -3.26 -35.22
C GLU A 363 -20.35 -2.69 -33.87
N ASN A 364 -19.74 -3.54 -33.03
CA ASN A 364 -19.42 -3.21 -31.64
C ASN A 364 -17.95 -2.91 -31.38
N VAL A 365 -17.05 -3.28 -32.30
CA VAL A 365 -15.60 -3.30 -32.05
C VAL A 365 -14.81 -2.83 -33.26
N ALA A 366 -13.70 -2.14 -33.02
CA ALA A 366 -12.69 -1.80 -34.00
C ALA A 366 -11.35 -2.48 -33.66
N LEU A 367 -10.69 -3.02 -34.68
CA LEU A 367 -9.30 -3.48 -34.65
C LEU A 367 -8.43 -2.48 -35.39
N LEU A 368 -7.29 -2.13 -34.80
CA LEU A 368 -6.24 -1.34 -35.43
C LEU A 368 -4.96 -2.16 -35.50
N SER A 369 -4.50 -2.46 -36.72
CA SER A 369 -3.15 -2.97 -36.96
C SER A 369 -2.22 -1.82 -37.31
N TYR A 370 -1.23 -1.54 -36.46
CA TYR A 370 -0.31 -0.41 -36.60
C TYR A 370 1.15 -0.87 -36.64
N ILE A 371 1.94 -0.24 -37.51
CA ILE A 371 3.39 -0.47 -37.60
C ILE A 371 4.13 0.74 -36.99
N PRO A 372 4.69 0.61 -35.78
CA PRO A 372 5.53 1.63 -35.16
C PRO A 372 6.93 1.71 -35.80
N GLU A 373 7.74 2.65 -35.32
CA GLU A 373 9.13 2.87 -35.76
C GLU A 373 10.02 1.63 -35.58
N THR A 374 9.73 0.82 -34.55
CA THR A 374 10.44 -0.42 -34.22
C THR A 374 10.24 -1.52 -35.26
N MET A 375 9.33 -1.32 -36.23
CA MET A 375 8.91 -2.33 -37.20
C MET A 375 8.32 -3.60 -36.55
N LYS A 376 7.87 -3.52 -35.30
CA LYS A 376 7.13 -4.60 -34.61
C LYS A 376 5.66 -4.25 -34.56
N ARG A 377 4.80 -5.07 -35.15
CA ARG A 377 3.37 -4.78 -35.27
C ARG A 377 2.70 -4.78 -33.89
N VAL A 378 1.77 -3.85 -33.72
CA VAL A 378 0.78 -3.86 -32.64
C VAL A 378 -0.61 -3.99 -33.24
N VAL A 379 -1.43 -4.88 -32.66
CA VAL A 379 -2.86 -4.94 -32.94
C VAL A 379 -3.61 -4.49 -31.70
N LEU A 380 -4.40 -3.42 -31.82
CA LEU A 380 -5.26 -2.93 -30.76
C LEU A 380 -6.72 -3.29 -31.02
N LEU A 381 -7.39 -3.73 -29.97
CA LEU A 381 -8.84 -3.89 -29.88
C LEU A 381 -9.44 -2.67 -29.21
N SER A 382 -10.57 -2.18 -29.73
CA SER A 382 -11.36 -1.20 -29.00
C SER A 382 -12.85 -1.31 -29.28
N SER A 383 -13.66 -1.47 -28.22
CA SER A 383 -15.12 -1.35 -28.32
C SER A 383 -15.61 0.09 -28.12
N LEU A 384 -14.78 0.97 -27.53
CA LEU A 384 -15.07 2.42 -27.42
C LEU A 384 -15.20 3.09 -28.79
N HIS A 385 -14.38 2.64 -29.74
CA HIS A 385 -14.36 3.15 -31.10
C HIS A 385 -15.13 2.25 -32.08
N GLY A 386 -15.83 1.23 -31.55
CA GLY A 386 -16.73 0.38 -32.32
C GLY A 386 -17.84 1.22 -32.95
N GLY A 387 -17.90 1.18 -34.28
CA GLY A 387 -18.90 1.88 -35.07
C GLY A 387 -18.76 3.39 -35.22
N GLN A 388 -17.61 3.97 -34.86
CA GLN A 388 -17.35 5.39 -35.09
C GLN A 388 -17.00 5.69 -36.55
N LYS A 389 -17.57 6.78 -37.09
CA LYS A 389 -17.29 7.23 -38.45
C LYS A 389 -15.90 7.87 -38.54
N LYS A 390 -14.95 7.16 -39.17
CA LYS A 390 -13.59 7.62 -39.51
C LYS A 390 -12.73 7.93 -38.28
N LEU A 391 -12.18 6.88 -37.67
CA LEU A 391 -11.23 6.96 -36.57
C LEU A 391 -9.79 7.17 -37.06
N ALA A 392 -9.06 8.11 -36.46
CA ALA A 392 -7.62 8.23 -36.71
C ALA A 392 -6.84 7.19 -35.89
N ALA A 393 -5.86 6.51 -36.48
CA ALA A 393 -5.01 5.55 -35.75
C ALA A 393 -4.32 6.19 -34.54
N SER A 394 -3.91 7.45 -34.66
CA SER A 394 -3.32 8.24 -33.57
C SER A 394 -4.26 8.40 -32.38
N GLU A 395 -5.57 8.50 -32.61
CA GLU A 395 -6.57 8.66 -31.56
C GLU A 395 -6.69 7.40 -30.71
N MET A 396 -6.87 6.24 -31.34
CA MET A 396 -6.92 4.95 -30.63
C MET A 396 -5.61 4.64 -29.92
N LEU A 397 -4.46 4.90 -30.57
CA LEU A 397 -3.14 4.73 -29.97
C LEU A 397 -2.95 5.62 -28.74
N ASN A 398 -3.35 6.89 -28.81
CA ASN A 398 -3.25 7.83 -27.69
C ASN A 398 -4.20 7.44 -26.56
N CYS A 399 -5.42 7.01 -26.89
CA CYS A 399 -6.37 6.47 -25.90
C CYS A 399 -5.75 5.31 -25.13
N TYR A 400 -5.23 4.29 -25.84
CA TYR A 400 -4.58 3.14 -25.22
C TYR A 400 -3.35 3.55 -24.38
N LYS A 401 -2.44 4.38 -24.92
CA LYS A 401 -1.22 4.81 -24.23
C LYS A 401 -1.51 5.60 -22.95
N ASN A 402 -2.52 6.46 -22.96
CA ASN A 402 -2.88 7.28 -21.80
C ASN A 402 -3.62 6.47 -20.74
N ALA A 403 -4.42 5.50 -21.17
CA ALA A 403 -5.22 4.64 -20.30
C ALA A 403 -4.38 3.53 -19.65
N LYS A 404 -3.47 2.90 -20.39
CA LYS A 404 -2.66 1.78 -19.91
C LYS A 404 -1.63 2.22 -18.88
N GLY A 405 -1.23 1.29 -18.00
CA GLY A 405 -0.19 1.53 -17.00
C GLY A 405 -0.66 2.30 -15.78
N GLY A 406 -1.97 2.49 -15.57
CA GLY A 406 -2.51 3.06 -14.33
C GLY A 406 -2.12 2.23 -13.10
N VAL A 407 -2.13 0.91 -13.23
CA VAL A 407 -1.70 -0.03 -12.17
C VAL A 407 -0.19 0.04 -11.94
N ASP A 408 0.62 0.08 -13.00
CA ASP A 408 2.09 0.24 -12.88
C ASP A 408 2.46 1.55 -12.19
N LYS A 409 1.80 2.65 -12.56
CA LYS A 409 2.00 3.96 -11.93
C LYS A 409 1.60 3.92 -10.47
N LEU A 410 0.45 3.33 -10.13
CA LEU A 410 0.08 3.12 -8.73
C LEU A 410 1.19 2.34 -7.99
N ALA A 411 1.66 1.22 -8.52
CA ALA A 411 2.71 0.42 -7.90
C ALA A 411 4.01 1.22 -7.66
N THR A 412 4.44 2.02 -8.64
CA THR A 412 5.59 2.94 -8.47
C THR A 412 5.33 3.94 -7.34
N LEU A 413 4.15 4.55 -7.32
CA LEU A 413 3.80 5.53 -6.29
C LEU A 413 3.81 4.88 -4.89
N LEU A 414 3.25 3.68 -4.74
CA LEU A 414 3.28 2.96 -3.46
C LEU A 414 4.72 2.66 -3.01
N GLN A 415 5.61 2.31 -3.94
CA GLN A 415 7.01 2.01 -3.63
C GLN A 415 7.77 3.19 -3.04
N ASP A 416 7.47 4.43 -3.47
CA ASP A 416 8.15 5.66 -2.97
C ASP A 416 8.12 5.79 -1.44
N TYR A 417 7.03 5.34 -0.81
CA TYR A 417 6.76 5.55 0.62
C TYR A 417 6.23 4.29 1.30
N SER A 418 6.59 3.11 0.80
CA SER A 418 6.01 1.84 1.28
C SER A 418 6.36 1.60 2.75
N CYS A 419 5.36 1.24 3.54
CA CYS A 419 5.49 0.91 4.96
C CYS A 419 5.93 -0.53 5.24
N ARG A 420 6.26 -1.29 4.19
CA ARG A 420 6.71 -2.68 4.26
C ARG A 420 7.82 -2.85 5.30
N ARG A 421 7.77 -3.92 6.10
CA ARG A 421 8.89 -4.34 6.96
C ARG A 421 9.33 -5.74 6.55
N ALA A 422 10.55 -6.12 6.93
CA ALA A 422 10.96 -7.51 6.80
C ALA A 422 10.03 -8.41 7.63
N THR A 423 9.46 -9.42 6.99
CA THR A 423 8.58 -10.39 7.67
C THR A 423 8.50 -11.69 6.87
N SER A 424 8.46 -12.81 7.59
CA SER A 424 8.22 -14.14 7.02
C SER A 424 6.73 -14.50 6.91
N ARG A 425 5.83 -13.60 7.33
CA ARG A 425 4.37 -13.83 7.29
C ARG A 425 3.75 -13.09 6.12
N TRP A 426 3.33 -13.85 5.11
CA TRP A 426 2.69 -13.30 3.91
C TRP A 426 1.46 -12.44 4.23
N THR A 427 0.71 -12.77 5.30
CA THR A 427 -0.46 -12.00 5.75
C THR A 427 -0.09 -10.57 6.15
N LEU A 428 1.01 -10.41 6.90
CA LEU A 428 1.48 -9.09 7.31
C LEU A 428 2.07 -8.33 6.13
N ALA A 429 2.82 -9.00 5.25
CA ALA A 429 3.35 -8.37 4.04
C ALA A 429 2.23 -7.81 3.15
N LEU A 430 1.16 -8.59 2.96
CA LEU A 430 0.00 -8.19 2.17
C LEU A 430 -0.82 -7.09 2.86
N PHE A 431 -1.00 -7.16 4.19
CA PHE A 431 -1.67 -6.10 4.94
C PHE A 431 -0.91 -4.77 4.91
N MET A 432 0.43 -4.77 5.01
CA MET A 432 1.24 -3.56 4.85
C MET A 432 1.06 -2.94 3.45
N HIS A 433 0.91 -3.77 2.42
CA HIS A 433 0.57 -3.27 1.09
C HIS A 433 -0.83 -2.63 1.05
N PHE A 434 -1.81 -3.17 1.80
CA PHE A 434 -3.12 -2.52 1.94
C PHE A 434 -3.01 -1.18 2.68
N LEU A 435 -2.11 -1.03 3.67
CA LEU A 435 -1.83 0.25 4.32
C LEU A 435 -1.25 1.27 3.32
N ASP A 436 -0.36 0.84 2.43
CA ASP A 436 0.19 1.70 1.38
C ASP A 436 -0.92 2.18 0.43
N ILE A 437 -1.79 1.27 -0.03
CA ILE A 437 -2.96 1.61 -0.86
C ILE A 437 -3.90 2.54 -0.10
N ALA A 438 -4.19 2.25 1.18
CA ALA A 438 -5.07 3.07 2.02
C ALA A 438 -4.55 4.51 2.12
N ALA A 439 -3.26 4.69 2.39
CA ALA A 439 -2.64 6.01 2.48
C ALA A 439 -2.68 6.75 1.13
N TYR A 440 -2.47 6.04 0.01
CA TYR A 440 -2.56 6.63 -1.32
C TYR A 440 -4.00 7.02 -1.70
N ASN A 441 -4.96 6.12 -1.53
CA ASN A 441 -6.37 6.40 -1.80
C ASN A 441 -6.88 7.54 -0.89
N ALA A 442 -6.49 7.57 0.39
CA ALA A 442 -6.81 8.67 1.30
C ALA A 442 -6.23 10.02 0.83
N PHE A 443 -5.02 10.01 0.25
CA PHE A 443 -4.44 11.20 -0.37
C PHE A 443 -5.27 11.71 -1.55
N VAL A 444 -5.76 10.80 -2.41
CA VAL A 444 -6.64 11.15 -3.54
C VAL A 444 -7.97 11.74 -3.04
N ILE A 445 -8.58 11.15 -2.01
CA ILE A 445 -9.79 11.71 -1.37
C ILE A 445 -9.53 13.12 -0.83
N TRP A 446 -8.44 13.29 -0.08
CA TRP A 446 -8.07 14.58 0.50
C TRP A 446 -7.85 15.68 -0.54
N GLN A 447 -7.13 15.36 -1.63
CA GLN A 447 -6.91 16.30 -2.74
C GLN A 447 -8.18 16.61 -3.53
N THR A 448 -9.08 15.63 -3.67
CA THR A 448 -10.38 15.86 -4.32
C THR A 448 -11.25 16.78 -3.46
N LYS A 449 -11.27 16.59 -2.13
CA LYS A 449 -11.99 17.46 -1.19
C LYS A 449 -11.37 18.86 -1.10
N ASN A 450 -10.04 18.94 -1.11
CA ASN A 450 -9.27 20.16 -0.87
C ASN A 450 -8.35 20.49 -2.06
N PRO A 451 -8.89 20.88 -3.24
CA PRO A 451 -8.09 21.10 -4.46
C PRO A 451 -7.03 22.21 -4.30
N ASN A 452 -7.30 23.18 -3.42
CA ASN A 452 -6.40 24.28 -3.10
C ASN A 452 -5.39 23.96 -1.98
N TRP A 453 -5.31 22.72 -1.51
CA TRP A 453 -4.34 22.33 -0.49
C TRP A 453 -2.92 22.32 -1.09
N LYS A 454 -2.06 23.20 -0.57
CA LYS A 454 -0.65 23.39 -0.99
C LYS A 454 -0.49 23.62 -2.51
N PRO A 455 -1.15 24.63 -3.10
CA PRO A 455 -1.36 24.72 -4.54
C PRO A 455 -0.07 24.95 -5.34
N LYS A 456 0.99 25.50 -4.72
CA LYS A 456 2.29 25.77 -5.34
C LYS A 456 3.30 24.61 -5.20
N THR A 457 2.85 23.41 -4.83
CA THR A 457 3.73 22.26 -4.58
C THR A 457 3.45 21.14 -5.57
N SER A 458 4.51 20.42 -5.98
CA SER A 458 4.38 19.25 -6.85
C SER A 458 3.62 18.12 -6.15
N LEU A 459 3.01 17.21 -6.92
CA LEU A 459 2.33 16.04 -6.36
C LEU A 459 3.23 15.20 -5.47
N LYS A 460 4.51 15.02 -5.83
CA LYS A 460 5.49 14.29 -5.01
C LYS A 460 5.60 14.90 -3.61
N ILE A 461 5.73 16.23 -3.54
CA ILE A 461 5.81 16.96 -2.26
C ILE A 461 4.47 16.89 -1.51
N LYS A 462 3.33 17.03 -2.20
CA LYS A 462 2.01 16.90 -1.57
C LYS A 462 1.81 15.53 -0.92
N ARG A 463 2.16 14.45 -1.61
CA ARG A 463 2.10 13.07 -1.08
C ARG A 463 2.99 12.92 0.16
N LYS A 464 4.22 13.41 0.06
CA LYS A 464 5.18 13.43 1.17
C LYS A 464 4.59 14.11 2.42
N LEU A 465 4.05 15.32 2.27
CA LEU A 465 3.44 16.09 3.36
C LEU A 465 2.17 15.44 3.90
N PHE A 466 1.38 14.80 3.02
CA PHE A 466 0.18 14.09 3.42
C PHE A 466 0.51 12.92 4.34
N ILE A 467 1.50 12.10 3.99
CA ILE A 467 1.91 10.95 4.83
C ILE A 467 2.48 11.42 6.17
N GLU A 468 3.26 12.50 6.20
CA GLU A 468 3.74 13.11 7.46
C GLU A 468 2.56 13.54 8.35
N LYS A 469 1.58 14.25 7.78
CA LYS A 469 0.39 14.70 8.53
C LYS A 469 -0.51 13.54 8.96
N LEU A 470 -0.62 12.50 8.14
CA LEU A 470 -1.35 11.29 8.49
C LEU A 470 -0.69 10.56 9.65
N ALA A 471 0.62 10.32 9.58
CA ALA A 471 1.37 9.70 10.67
C ALA A 471 1.27 10.51 11.97
N GLU A 472 1.42 11.83 11.92
CA GLU A 472 1.17 12.72 13.07
C GLU A 472 -0.24 12.52 13.64
N SER A 473 -1.27 12.56 12.80
CA SER A 473 -2.67 12.38 13.21
C SER A 473 -2.91 11.05 13.93
N LEU A 474 -2.39 9.94 13.40
CA LEU A 474 -2.58 8.60 13.96
C LEU A 474 -1.80 8.39 15.27
N THR A 475 -0.61 8.99 15.40
CA THR A 475 0.24 8.86 16.60
C THR A 475 -0.15 9.79 17.74
N LEU A 476 -0.81 10.92 17.46
CA LEU A 476 -1.01 12.01 18.41
C LEU A 476 -1.77 11.59 19.68
N LYS A 477 -2.84 10.80 19.54
CA LYS A 477 -3.64 10.33 20.68
C LYS A 477 -2.80 9.50 21.65
N ASN A 478 -1.93 8.62 21.14
CA ASN A 478 -1.08 7.77 21.97
C ASN A 478 0.05 8.57 22.65
N ILE A 479 0.67 9.51 21.92
CA ILE A 479 1.66 10.45 22.50
C ILE A 479 1.04 11.22 23.68
N ASN A 480 -0.17 11.76 23.48
CA ASN A 480 -0.89 12.49 24.52
C ASN A 480 -1.26 11.60 25.70
N SER A 481 -1.76 10.39 25.45
CA SER A 481 -2.08 9.41 26.50
C SER A 481 -0.86 9.11 27.38
N ARG A 482 0.29 8.82 26.77
CA ARG A 482 1.54 8.56 27.50
C ARG A 482 2.01 9.75 28.33
N ALA A 483 1.89 10.97 27.79
CA ALA A 483 2.20 12.19 28.53
C ALA A 483 1.28 12.35 29.75
N THR A 484 -0.04 12.16 29.57
CA THR A 484 -1.03 12.28 30.64
C THR A 484 -0.89 11.21 31.71
N GLU A 485 -0.61 9.95 31.34
CA GLU A 485 -0.32 8.89 32.32
C GLU A 485 0.89 9.25 33.20
N PHE A 486 1.92 9.88 32.61
CA PHE A 486 3.08 10.37 33.35
C PHE A 486 2.75 11.56 34.25
N GLU A 487 2.01 12.56 33.75
CA GLU A 487 1.57 13.75 34.50
C GLU A 487 0.69 13.36 35.71
N HIS A 488 -0.07 12.28 35.58
CA HIS A 488 -0.89 11.68 36.63
C HIS A 488 -0.14 10.69 37.53
N CYS A 489 1.18 10.53 37.36
CA CYS A 489 2.03 9.62 38.13
C CYS A 489 1.59 8.14 38.06
N ARG A 490 0.88 7.74 37.00
CA ARG A 490 0.45 6.35 36.77
C ARG A 490 1.57 5.51 36.17
N VAL A 491 2.47 6.15 35.44
CA VAL A 491 3.65 5.52 34.81
C VAL A 491 4.90 6.38 35.04
N PHE A 492 6.04 5.72 35.12
CA PHE A 492 7.34 6.37 35.10
C PHE A 492 7.87 6.44 33.65
N LEU A 493 8.26 7.63 33.20
CA LEU A 493 8.94 7.82 31.92
C LEU A 493 10.36 8.34 32.15
N HIS A 494 11.34 7.73 31.45
CA HIS A 494 12.70 8.24 31.45
C HIS A 494 12.79 9.61 30.76
N LYS A 495 13.79 10.42 31.15
CA LYS A 495 14.00 11.78 30.64
C LYS A 495 14.02 11.85 29.11
N HIS A 496 14.68 10.91 28.43
CA HIS A 496 14.75 10.90 26.96
C HIS A 496 13.36 10.71 26.31
N ILE A 497 12.45 9.96 26.94
CA ILE A 497 11.07 9.80 26.45
C ILE A 497 10.30 11.10 26.61
N ILE A 498 10.44 11.77 27.76
CA ILE A 498 9.81 13.06 28.01
C ILE A 498 10.30 14.11 27.01
N ASN A 499 11.63 14.19 26.82
CA ASN A 499 12.23 15.07 25.82
C ASN A 499 11.70 14.75 24.41
N ALA A 500 11.52 13.46 24.10
CA ALA A 500 10.99 13.04 22.82
C ALA A 500 9.54 13.47 22.61
N ILE A 501 8.69 13.33 23.64
CA ILE A 501 7.31 13.84 23.63
C ILE A 501 7.31 15.37 23.46
N GLU A 502 8.14 16.10 24.20
CA GLU A 502 8.26 17.55 24.08
C GLU A 502 8.71 17.97 22.67
N ALA A 503 9.59 17.20 22.02
CA ALA A 503 10.02 17.44 20.64
C ALA A 503 8.92 17.27 19.60
N THR A 504 7.81 16.60 19.93
CA THR A 504 6.61 16.55 19.07
C THR A 504 5.74 17.81 19.17
N GLY A 505 6.10 18.75 20.05
CA GLY A 505 5.33 19.95 20.35
C GLY A 505 4.34 19.78 21.52
N ARG A 506 4.23 18.58 22.11
CA ARG A 506 3.41 18.34 23.32
C ARG A 506 4.18 18.75 24.57
N THR A 507 3.82 19.90 25.15
CA THR A 507 4.37 20.38 26.44
C THR A 507 4.02 19.43 27.58
N VAL A 508 4.97 18.86 28.31
CA VAL A 508 4.70 17.93 29.43
C VAL A 508 4.79 18.64 30.78
N ILE A 509 3.77 18.51 31.62
CA ILE A 509 3.79 19.07 32.99
C ILE A 509 4.66 18.19 33.89
N LYS A 510 5.89 18.64 34.14
CA LYS A 510 6.79 18.01 35.09
C LYS A 510 6.35 18.41 36.50
N LYS A 511 5.65 17.53 37.22
CA LYS A 511 5.48 17.70 38.67
C LYS A 511 6.88 17.71 39.28
N THR A 512 7.34 18.88 39.72
CA THR A 512 8.49 18.95 40.61
C THR A 512 8.10 18.17 41.84
N ASN A 513 8.67 17.00 42.05
CA ASN A 513 8.68 16.39 43.37
C ASN A 513 9.48 17.34 44.28
N THR A 514 8.82 18.34 44.84
CA THR A 514 9.31 19.16 45.95
C THR A 514 9.44 18.35 47.25
N THR A 515 9.23 17.03 47.19
CA THR A 515 9.42 16.08 48.28
C THR A 515 10.55 15.07 48.03
N GLY A 516 11.31 15.19 46.94
CA GLY A 516 12.52 14.41 46.74
C GLY A 516 13.70 15.10 47.41
N GLN A 517 14.11 14.68 48.61
CA GLN A 517 15.36 15.14 49.23
C GLN A 517 16.50 15.10 48.18
N LYS A 518 17.08 16.25 47.84
CA LYS A 518 18.21 16.34 46.91
C LYS A 518 19.27 15.33 47.36
N ARG A 519 19.66 14.39 46.48
CA ARG A 519 20.73 13.42 46.75
C ARG A 519 22.07 13.97 46.27
N SER A 520 23.11 13.92 47.10
CA SER A 520 24.47 14.34 46.75
C SER A 520 25.51 13.31 47.18
N ARG A 521 26.76 13.49 46.73
CA ARG A 521 27.88 12.63 47.15
C ARG A 521 28.18 12.86 48.64
N CYS A 522 28.66 11.82 49.31
CA CYS A 522 29.15 11.93 50.67
C CYS A 522 30.36 12.88 50.68
N TYR A 523 30.29 13.97 51.46
CA TYR A 523 31.34 15.00 51.45
C TYR A 523 32.67 14.52 52.06
N ILE A 524 32.64 13.44 52.85
CA ILE A 524 33.82 12.82 53.48
C ILE A 524 34.47 11.79 52.56
N CYS A 525 33.72 11.20 51.63
CA CYS A 525 34.27 10.16 50.76
C CYS A 525 35.15 10.77 49.67
N ILE A 526 36.40 10.34 49.59
CA ILE A 526 37.29 10.62 48.46
C ILE A 526 37.19 9.45 47.48
N GLY A 527 36.82 9.72 46.22
CA GLY A 527 36.75 8.71 45.15
C GLY A 527 35.45 7.89 45.03
N ASN A 528 34.49 8.05 45.94
CA ASN A 528 33.18 7.38 45.84
C ASN A 528 32.16 8.24 45.07
N ASN A 529 31.57 7.69 44.00
CA ASN A 529 30.59 8.38 43.16
C ASN A 529 29.12 8.11 43.51
N ASN A 530 28.86 7.31 44.55
CA ASN A 530 27.49 7.04 45.02
C ASN A 530 26.85 8.32 45.61
N LYS A 531 25.53 8.48 45.37
CA LYS A 531 24.73 9.60 45.87
C LYS A 531 23.80 9.16 46.99
N TYR A 532 23.77 9.92 48.08
CA TYR A 532 23.02 9.63 49.31
C TYR A 532 21.99 10.74 49.57
N ASN A 533 20.87 10.40 50.21
CA ASN A 533 19.86 11.36 50.69
C ASN A 533 20.11 11.81 52.12
N THR A 534 20.83 11.01 52.90
CA THR A 534 21.17 11.27 54.30
C THR A 534 22.07 12.50 54.44
N LYS A 535 21.74 13.40 55.38
CA LYS A 535 22.51 14.59 55.71
C LYS A 535 22.87 14.59 57.20
N CYS A 536 24.02 15.15 57.53
CA CYS A 536 24.39 15.45 58.90
C CYS A 536 23.46 16.51 59.49
N GLU A 537 22.86 16.25 60.64
CA GLU A 537 21.97 17.18 61.34
C GLU A 537 22.68 18.48 61.77
N ASN A 538 23.99 18.42 62.05
CA ASN A 538 24.75 19.60 62.50
C ASN A 538 25.26 20.49 61.36
N CYS A 539 25.54 19.95 60.17
CA CYS A 539 26.18 20.72 59.09
C CYS A 539 25.44 20.66 57.74
N ASP A 540 24.31 19.96 57.67
CA ASP A 540 23.44 19.80 56.50
C ASP A 540 24.15 19.25 55.23
N ARG A 541 25.36 18.69 55.38
CA ARG A 541 26.11 18.06 54.29
C ARG A 541 25.72 16.59 54.14
N HIS A 542 25.66 16.11 52.88
CA HIS A 542 25.36 14.72 52.57
C HIS A 542 26.46 13.77 53.02
N ILE A 543 26.06 12.65 53.64
CA ILE A 543 26.95 11.61 54.15
C ILE A 543 26.44 10.21 53.81
N CYS A 544 27.35 9.25 53.67
CA CYS A 544 26.99 7.84 53.52
C CYS A 544 26.78 7.18 54.89
N SER A 545 26.19 5.98 54.92
CA SER A 545 25.99 5.22 56.16
C SER A 545 27.30 4.90 56.91
N LEU A 546 28.42 4.72 56.19
CA LEU A 546 29.74 4.49 56.79
C LEU A 546 30.33 5.72 57.48
N HIS A 547 29.92 6.93 57.07
CA HIS A 547 30.37 8.20 57.64
C HIS A 547 29.29 8.88 58.49
N SER A 548 28.27 8.11 58.86
CA SER A 548 27.20 8.51 59.76
C SER A 548 27.29 7.66 61.01
N LEU A 549 27.32 8.28 62.18
CA LEU A 549 27.12 7.57 63.44
C LEU A 549 25.61 7.36 63.60
N GLN A 550 25.17 6.10 63.74
CA GLN A 550 23.76 5.77 63.94
C GLN A 550 23.48 5.57 65.43
N ASN A 551 23.01 6.62 66.11
CA ASN A 551 22.38 6.51 67.42
C ASN A 551 21.42 7.69 67.62
N ARG A 552 20.13 7.48 67.30
CA ARG A 552 19.01 8.44 67.38
C ARG A 552 19.13 9.79 66.62
N MET A 553 20.34 10.23 66.28
CA MET A 553 20.68 11.41 65.49
C MET A 553 21.66 11.03 64.39
N ILE A 554 21.49 11.60 63.20
CA ILE A 554 22.37 11.39 62.04
C ILE A 554 23.44 12.47 62.02
N VAL A 555 24.62 12.16 62.59
CA VAL A 555 25.74 13.11 62.68
C VAL A 555 26.96 12.55 61.95
N CYS A 556 27.64 13.40 61.18
CA CYS A 556 28.89 13.02 60.52
C CYS A 556 30.05 12.94 61.51
N ASN A 557 31.05 12.13 61.21
CA ASN A 557 32.21 11.92 62.09
C ASN A 557 32.89 13.25 62.51
N ASN A 558 33.00 14.22 61.58
CA ASN A 558 33.64 15.51 61.89
C ASN A 558 32.85 16.33 62.92
N CYS A 559 31.51 16.40 62.79
CA CYS A 559 30.66 17.12 63.73
C CYS A 559 30.60 16.42 65.09
N CYS A 560 30.70 15.08 65.11
CA CYS A 560 30.79 14.33 66.37
C CYS A 560 32.07 14.67 67.13
N ILE A 561 33.22 14.71 66.45
CA ILE A 561 34.51 15.05 67.08
C ILE A 561 34.49 16.45 67.69
N THR A 562 33.80 17.41 67.04
CA THR A 562 33.69 18.78 67.56
C THR A 562 32.80 18.90 68.80
N THR A 563 31.85 17.98 68.98
CA THR A 563 30.90 17.98 70.12
C THR A 563 31.47 17.27 71.35
N VAL A 564 32.48 16.41 71.18
CA VAL A 564 33.17 15.69 72.28
C VAL A 564 34.35 16.49 72.83
N LEU A 565 34.81 17.51 72.09
CA LEU A 565 35.92 18.40 72.48
C LEU A 565 35.46 19.76 73.01
N SER A 566 34.14 19.95 73.17
CA SER A 566 33.47 21.09 73.81
C SER A 566 32.75 20.60 75.06
#